data_AF-A0A9K3LW60-F1
#
_entry.id   AF-A0A9K3LW60-F1
#
_cell.length_a   1.000
_cell.length_b   1.000
_cell.length_c   1.000
_cell.angle_alpha   90.00
_cell.angle_beta   90.00
_cell.angle_gamma   90.00
#
_symmetry.space_group_name_H-M   'P 1'
#
loop_
_entity.id
_entity.type
_entity.pdbx_description
1 polymer ?
#
loop_
_entity_poly.entity_id
_entity_poly.type
_entity_poly.pdbx_seq_one_letter_code
_entity_poly.pdbx_strand_id
1 'polypeptide(L)'
;MFKAELSDLYGVQVQTPDDPHPIYVMMMQISTGKTNQDLKLFGRAARHKKPLLCPVGALAFYLLYRFSQTGEFESIDDFTKNDRWFDTKLLVDLQQRTNDLNRVISDKTYSDAVKKICKQLGIPTQHHVHLGRVLGSVLAEADGDDNELIRILGNWDPKIQEKAYSSKLPMKIIRSRAGFRSNGGVHYNARTIVQPPNELLSQVFPWVSRATQELNAFLQSSPAEARPTAAVFLDFMMKLKVVVLQDAAATMVLHPERSVHQLFQLDVFKSDCFKAYVEQMRRQLAVADDPSDVTLQAVIPPVVDRLNVLSQQGEQNCQATNEVSNQIRTGFDSVHVSHDLILQSIRSLALPINQILQLLQGTEKRSTAIMIGLNAANDYIQRTEHPSHCLPPLNNAVSPQHIINNSNPPSQLPRPNEPSILPQGFGHKLSHSHNSIKDLYNEWYGLDRFKDVPVAGGIQAMDNSGRTLLEVSEEFEEAFAKHCNKKISNLVEWLDSNSYGRPKLGGSISENNLVALQPT
;
A
#
# COMPACT_ATOMS: atom_id res chain seq x y z
N MET A 1 22.09 9.38 14.45
CA MET A 1 20.75 10.01 14.41
C MET A 1 20.69 11.21 15.36
N PHE A 2 20.88 11.06 16.67
CA PHE A 2 20.81 12.21 17.60
C PHE A 2 21.89 13.31 17.40
N LYS A 3 22.95 13.02 16.64
CA LYS A 3 24.01 13.97 16.27
C LYS A 3 23.80 14.67 14.92
N ALA A 4 22.68 14.38 14.24
CA ALA A 4 22.39 14.93 12.92
C ALA A 4 22.18 16.45 12.98
N GLU A 5 22.37 17.10 11.85
CA GLU A 5 21.94 18.48 11.60
C GLU A 5 20.54 18.50 11.01
N LEU A 6 19.87 19.64 11.11
CA LEU A 6 18.59 19.84 10.41
C LEU A 6 18.78 19.80 8.88
N SER A 7 19.94 20.27 8.40
CA SER A 7 20.34 20.24 6.98
C SER A 7 20.55 18.82 6.42
N ASP A 8 20.71 17.80 7.28
CA ASP A 8 20.81 16.39 6.87
C ASP A 8 19.46 15.79 6.43
N LEU A 9 18.34 16.47 6.71
CA LEU A 9 16.99 15.96 6.54
C LEU A 9 16.34 16.46 5.25
N TYR A 10 15.68 15.54 4.55
CA TYR A 10 14.83 15.86 3.42
C TYR A 10 13.71 14.84 3.24
N GLY A 11 12.75 15.15 2.38
CA GLY A 11 11.63 14.28 2.07
C GLY A 11 11.63 13.84 0.61
N VAL A 12 11.11 12.65 0.35
CA VAL A 12 10.78 12.18 -0.99
C VAL A 12 9.38 11.59 -1.01
N GLN A 13 8.67 11.79 -2.11
CA GLN A 13 7.41 11.10 -2.39
C GLN A 13 7.68 9.93 -3.33
N VAL A 14 7.12 8.77 -3.00
CA VAL A 14 7.21 7.56 -3.80
C VAL A 14 5.80 7.03 -4.00
N GLN A 15 5.47 6.61 -5.22
CA GLN A 15 4.17 6.01 -5.52
C GLN A 15 4.38 4.83 -6.46
N THR A 16 3.83 3.67 -6.12
CA THR A 16 3.69 2.57 -7.09
C THR A 16 2.37 2.71 -7.84
N PRO A 17 2.22 2.09 -9.02
CA PRO A 17 0.95 2.13 -9.77
C PRO A 17 -0.27 1.72 -8.93
N ASP A 18 -0.10 0.76 -8.02
CA ASP A 18 -1.17 0.26 -7.14
C ASP A 18 -1.45 1.16 -5.93
N ASP A 19 -0.61 2.17 -5.67
CA ASP A 19 -0.84 3.07 -4.54
C ASP A 19 -1.90 4.11 -4.90
N PRO A 20 -3.00 4.24 -4.15
CA PRO A 20 -3.96 5.30 -4.39
C PRO A 20 -3.31 6.68 -4.23
N HIS A 21 -2.39 6.83 -3.26
CA HIS A 21 -1.71 8.10 -2.94
C HIS A 21 -0.22 7.86 -2.67
N PRO A 22 0.66 8.84 -2.97
CA PRO A 22 2.10 8.70 -2.73
C PRO A 22 2.41 8.52 -1.24
N ILE A 23 3.35 7.63 -0.93
CA ILE A 23 3.97 7.53 0.39
C ILE A 23 5.05 8.59 0.55
N TYR A 24 5.05 9.26 1.70
CA TYR A 24 6.09 10.21 2.04
C TYR A 24 7.18 9.54 2.89
N VAL A 25 8.42 9.60 2.40
CA VAL A 25 9.60 9.02 3.04
C VAL A 25 10.54 10.15 3.45
N MET A 26 10.77 10.26 4.75
CA MET A 26 11.82 11.10 5.32
C MET A 26 13.17 10.40 5.19
N MET A 27 14.14 11.15 4.68
CA MET A 27 15.51 10.75 4.48
C MET A 27 16.40 11.59 5.40
N MET A 28 17.39 10.95 6.00
CA MET A 28 18.39 11.62 6.83
C MET A 28 19.77 11.14 6.41
N GLN A 29 20.63 12.04 5.94
CA GLN A 29 22.02 11.70 5.71
C GLN A 29 22.69 11.38 7.06
N ILE A 30 23.42 10.27 7.13
CA ILE A 30 24.13 9.86 8.33
C ILE A 30 25.59 10.28 8.16
N SER A 31 26.05 11.16 9.05
CA SER A 31 27.45 11.56 9.13
C SER A 31 28.39 10.37 9.32
N THR A 32 29.58 10.46 8.73
CA THR A 32 30.57 9.37 8.68
C THR A 32 30.95 8.91 10.09
N GLY A 33 30.77 7.60 10.34
CA GLY A 33 31.11 6.94 11.59
C GLY A 33 32.42 6.14 11.50
N LYS A 34 32.86 5.55 12.62
CA LYS A 34 34.11 4.76 12.73
C LYS A 34 34.26 3.64 11.69
N THR A 35 33.16 3.09 11.18
CA THR A 35 33.16 1.96 10.21
C THR A 35 32.86 2.37 8.77
N ASN A 36 32.66 3.66 8.49
CA ASN A 36 32.02 4.13 7.26
C ASN A 36 32.81 5.25 6.56
N GLN A 37 34.15 5.21 6.65
CA GLN A 37 35.01 6.36 6.34
C GLN A 37 34.81 6.98 4.93
N ASP A 38 34.27 6.24 3.96
CA ASP A 38 33.96 6.74 2.60
C ASP A 38 32.49 6.52 2.16
N LEU A 39 31.55 6.31 3.09
CA LEU A 39 30.17 5.92 2.77
C LEU A 39 29.15 7.01 3.09
N LYS A 40 28.40 7.46 2.09
CA LYS A 40 27.16 8.22 2.29
C LYS A 40 26.03 7.25 2.63
N LEU A 41 25.65 7.22 3.90
CA LEU A 41 24.56 6.39 4.39
C LEU A 41 23.32 7.23 4.66
N PHE A 42 22.15 6.62 4.53
CA PHE A 42 20.88 7.29 4.76
C PHE A 42 20.01 6.51 5.76
N GLY A 43 19.49 7.22 6.75
CA GLY A 43 18.33 6.79 7.53
C GLY A 43 17.07 7.05 6.72
N ARG A 44 16.10 6.15 6.80
CA ARG A 44 14.88 6.19 5.98
C ARG A 44 13.68 5.85 6.86
N ALA A 45 12.64 6.67 6.82
CA ALA A 45 11.43 6.41 7.58
C ALA A 45 10.21 7.03 6.89
N ALA A 46 9.10 6.28 6.78
CA ALA A 46 7.88 6.78 6.18
C ALA A 46 6.84 7.19 7.23
N ARG A 47 5.80 7.93 6.79
CA ARG A 47 4.61 8.20 7.61
C ARG A 47 3.97 6.88 8.02
N HIS A 48 4.00 6.54 9.31
CA HIS A 48 3.30 5.36 9.80
C HIS A 48 1.77 5.55 9.73
N LYS A 49 1.03 4.47 9.48
CA LYS A 49 -0.45 4.46 9.56
C LYS A 49 -1.02 4.88 10.93
N LYS A 50 -0.35 4.53 12.02
CA LYS A 50 -0.74 4.89 13.39
C LYS A 50 -0.01 6.18 13.78
N PRO A 51 -0.72 7.25 14.22
CA PRO A 51 -0.09 8.52 14.56
C PRO A 51 1.00 8.39 15.63
N LEU A 52 0.75 7.62 16.70
CA LEU A 52 1.70 7.45 17.80
C LEU A 52 2.98 6.70 17.44
N LEU A 53 2.99 5.99 16.29
CA LEU A 53 4.16 5.28 15.78
C LEU A 53 4.81 6.01 14.60
N CYS A 54 4.34 7.22 14.27
CA CYS A 54 4.80 7.94 13.09
C CYS A 54 6.11 8.70 13.39
N PRO A 55 7.26 8.28 12.85
CA PRO A 55 8.53 8.97 13.12
C PRO A 55 8.58 10.37 12.51
N VAL A 56 7.95 10.55 11.35
CA VAL A 56 7.85 11.87 10.70
C VAL A 56 6.95 12.81 11.51
N GLY A 57 5.82 12.30 12.03
CA GLY A 57 4.93 13.06 12.92
C GLY A 57 5.61 13.43 14.24
N ALA A 58 6.31 12.49 14.86
CA ALA A 58 7.08 12.73 16.07
C ALA A 58 8.16 13.79 15.88
N LEU A 59 8.89 13.75 14.76
CA LEU A 59 9.85 14.80 14.40
C LEU A 59 9.15 16.14 14.23
N ALA A 60 8.04 16.19 13.49
CA ALA A 60 7.31 17.42 13.22
C ALA A 60 6.80 18.09 14.51
N PHE A 61 6.28 17.30 15.45
CA PHE A 61 5.87 17.78 16.77
C PHE A 61 7.03 18.29 17.62
N TYR A 62 8.15 17.55 17.62
CA TYR A 62 9.34 17.98 18.33
C TYR A 62 9.86 19.32 17.80
N LEU A 63 9.97 19.47 16.47
CA LEU A 63 10.44 20.71 15.85
C LEU A 63 9.45 21.86 16.08
N LEU A 64 8.14 21.62 15.98
CA LEU A 64 7.14 22.65 16.27
C LEU A 64 7.28 23.16 17.69
N TYR A 65 7.33 22.24 18.66
CA TYR A 65 7.46 22.61 20.05
C TYR A 65 8.77 23.35 20.29
N ARG A 66 9.90 22.80 19.84
CA ARG A 66 11.22 23.43 19.97
C ARG A 66 11.21 24.85 19.41
N PHE A 67 10.82 25.04 18.15
CA PHE A 67 10.90 26.35 17.51
C PHE A 67 9.95 27.36 18.16
N SER A 68 8.78 26.92 18.64
CA SER A 68 7.88 27.80 19.41
C SER A 68 8.47 28.28 20.73
N GLN A 69 9.38 27.52 21.34
CA GLN A 69 10.02 27.86 22.61
C GLN A 69 11.30 28.67 22.40
N THR A 70 12.04 28.40 21.33
CA THR A 70 13.37 29.03 21.09
C THR A 70 13.32 30.26 20.19
N GLY A 71 12.33 30.34 19.30
CA GLY A 71 12.26 31.34 18.24
C GLY A 71 13.46 31.32 17.28
N GLU A 72 14.21 30.21 17.24
CA GLU A 72 15.53 30.16 16.60
C GLU A 72 15.53 30.46 15.10
N PHE A 73 14.43 30.16 14.41
CA PHE A 73 14.27 30.43 12.98
C PHE A 73 13.52 31.74 12.70
N GLU A 74 12.88 32.33 13.70
CA GLU A 74 12.29 33.68 13.58
C GLU A 74 13.38 34.74 13.54
N SER A 75 14.51 34.51 14.23
CA SER A 75 15.66 35.41 14.26
C SER A 75 16.59 35.34 13.04
N ILE A 76 16.42 34.37 12.13
CA ILE A 76 17.26 34.26 10.93
C ILE A 76 16.86 35.34 9.93
N ASP A 77 17.79 36.26 9.69
CA ASP A 77 17.67 37.42 8.81
C ASP A 77 17.85 37.08 7.33
N ASP A 78 18.60 36.02 7.02
CA ASP A 78 18.91 35.61 5.65
C ASP A 78 19.11 34.08 5.55
N PHE A 79 18.08 33.38 5.07
CA PHE A 79 18.14 31.92 4.92
C PHE A 79 19.03 31.45 3.76
N THR A 80 19.50 32.36 2.89
CA THR A 80 20.36 32.02 1.76
C THR A 80 21.82 31.79 2.16
N LYS A 81 22.17 32.16 3.40
CA LYS A 81 23.50 32.01 3.99
C LYS A 81 23.58 30.76 4.87
N ASN A 82 24.37 29.79 4.43
CA ASN A 82 24.48 28.49 5.12
C ASN A 82 24.99 28.62 6.56
N ASP A 83 25.92 29.54 6.86
CA ASP A 83 26.46 29.74 8.21
C ASP A 83 25.40 30.14 9.25
N ARG A 84 24.21 30.59 8.80
CA ARG A 84 23.10 30.98 9.67
C ARG A 84 22.23 29.84 10.16
N TRP A 85 22.22 28.70 9.46
CA TRP A 85 21.26 27.63 9.77
C TRP A 85 21.78 26.22 9.52
N PHE A 86 22.77 26.04 8.65
CA PHE A 86 23.19 24.73 8.12
C PHE A 86 23.69 23.79 9.23
N ASP A 87 24.46 24.32 10.19
CA ASP A 87 25.05 23.54 11.29
C ASP A 87 24.10 23.34 12.48
N THR A 88 22.84 23.80 12.38
CA THR A 88 21.84 23.68 13.46
C THR A 88 21.58 22.21 13.75
N LYS A 89 21.83 21.78 14.98
CA LYS A 89 21.66 20.38 15.36
C LYS A 89 20.20 20.00 15.47
N LEU A 90 19.90 18.76 15.10
CA LEU A 90 18.56 18.17 15.19
C LEU A 90 18.10 18.09 16.65
N LEU A 91 18.93 17.53 17.53
CA LEU A 91 18.67 17.51 18.97
C LEU A 91 19.55 18.54 19.68
N VAL A 92 18.91 19.41 20.46
CA VAL A 92 19.57 20.48 21.23
C VAL A 92 19.22 20.38 22.70
N ASP A 93 20.12 20.89 23.54
CA ASP A 93 19.92 20.99 24.98
C ASP A 93 19.50 22.42 25.34
N LEU A 94 18.19 22.60 25.56
CA LEU A 94 17.59 23.90 25.88
C LEU A 94 17.87 24.36 27.32
N GLN A 95 18.52 23.56 28.15
CA GLN A 95 18.83 23.94 29.54
C GLN A 95 20.15 24.71 29.67
N GLN A 96 20.92 24.81 28.59
CA GLN A 96 22.23 25.46 28.63
C GLN A 96 22.10 26.98 28.52
N ARG A 97 22.88 27.70 29.35
CA ARG A 97 22.92 29.17 29.37
C ARG A 97 23.33 29.81 28.04
N THR A 98 23.97 29.07 27.14
CA THR A 98 24.52 29.61 25.89
C THR A 98 23.54 29.54 24.71
N ASN A 99 22.43 28.80 24.81
CA ASN A 99 21.50 28.54 23.70
C ASN A 99 22.22 28.19 22.37
N ASP A 100 23.35 27.47 22.46
CA ASP A 100 24.15 27.13 21.28
C ASP A 100 23.49 25.97 20.52
N LEU A 101 22.77 26.33 19.46
CA LEU A 101 22.02 25.40 18.61
C LEU A 101 22.93 24.54 17.72
N ASN A 102 24.20 24.91 17.57
CA ASN A 102 25.19 24.18 16.77
C ASN A 102 25.92 23.13 17.63
N ARG A 103 25.68 23.12 18.94
CA ARG A 103 26.29 22.17 19.87
C ARG A 103 25.61 20.81 19.81
N VAL A 104 26.41 19.78 19.52
CA VAL A 104 25.96 18.38 19.54
C VAL A 104 25.65 17.94 20.99
N ILE A 105 24.48 17.32 21.20
CA ILE A 105 24.16 16.67 22.48
C ILE A 105 25.10 15.48 22.75
N SER A 106 25.56 15.34 23.99
CA SER A 106 26.49 14.27 24.35
C SER A 106 25.82 12.89 24.33
N ASP A 107 26.60 11.85 24.03
CA ASP A 107 26.14 10.44 24.08
C ASP A 107 25.58 10.09 25.46
N LYS A 108 26.19 10.63 26.53
CA LYS A 108 25.73 10.46 27.91
C LYS A 108 24.36 11.07 28.12
N THR A 109 24.15 12.33 27.73
CA THR A 109 22.86 13.02 27.89
C THR A 109 21.75 12.28 27.16
N TYR A 110 21.99 11.88 25.91
CA TYR A 110 21.04 11.08 25.13
C TYR A 110 20.78 9.71 25.78
N SER A 111 21.83 8.99 26.15
CA SER A 111 21.74 7.67 26.80
C SER A 111 20.97 7.73 28.12
N ASP A 112 21.19 8.74 28.95
CA ASP A 112 20.53 8.91 30.24
C ASP A 112 19.02 9.18 30.05
N ALA A 113 18.64 9.97 29.05
CA ALA A 113 17.24 10.21 28.69
C ALA A 113 16.54 8.91 28.23
N VAL A 114 17.17 8.16 27.33
CA VAL A 114 16.64 6.86 26.86
C VAL A 114 16.55 5.85 28.01
N LYS A 115 17.58 5.78 28.86
CA LYS A 115 17.60 4.90 30.04
C LYS A 115 16.45 5.21 31.00
N LYS A 116 16.15 6.49 31.22
CA LYS A 116 15.01 6.90 32.05
C LYS A 116 13.69 6.37 31.49
N ILE A 117 13.48 6.50 30.18
CA ILE A 117 12.29 5.99 29.48
C ILE A 117 12.21 4.47 29.59
N CYS A 118 13.29 3.74 29.26
CA CYS A 118 13.31 2.28 29.36
C CYS A 118 13.02 1.79 30.78
N LYS A 119 13.58 2.44 31.81
CA LYS A 119 13.30 2.10 33.21
C LYS A 119 11.83 2.31 33.57
N GLN A 120 11.23 3.41 33.14
CA GLN A 120 9.81 3.69 33.39
C GLN A 120 8.88 2.69 32.69
N LEU A 121 9.27 2.23 31.50
CA LEU A 121 8.50 1.25 30.72
C LEU A 121 8.83 -0.21 31.09
N GLY A 122 9.74 -0.45 32.03
CA GLY A 122 10.16 -1.80 32.41
C GLY A 122 10.91 -2.56 31.30
N ILE A 123 11.56 -1.85 30.36
CA ILE A 123 12.29 -2.45 29.24
C ILE A 123 13.74 -2.73 29.67
N PRO A 124 14.16 -4.00 29.83
CA PRO A 124 15.53 -4.34 30.23
C PRO A 124 16.47 -4.23 29.03
N THR A 125 17.33 -3.22 29.01
CA THR A 125 18.33 -3.05 27.95
C THR A 125 19.57 -2.33 28.46
N GLN A 126 20.71 -2.62 27.83
CA GLN A 126 21.96 -1.91 28.04
C GLN A 126 22.34 -1.03 26.82
N HIS A 127 21.66 -1.21 25.69
CA HIS A 127 22.00 -0.58 24.41
C HIS A 127 21.29 0.77 24.19
N HIS A 128 21.30 1.66 25.18
CA HIS A 128 20.54 2.92 25.16
C HIS A 128 20.85 3.83 23.96
N VAL A 129 22.14 4.02 23.65
CA VAL A 129 22.58 4.87 22.51
C VAL A 129 22.14 4.29 21.16
N HIS A 130 22.06 2.97 21.07
CA HIS A 130 21.78 2.23 19.84
C HIS A 130 20.42 1.52 19.87
N LEU A 131 19.51 1.95 20.77
CA LEU A 131 18.28 1.23 21.07
C LEU A 131 17.44 1.01 19.82
N GLY A 132 17.23 2.07 19.03
CA GLY A 132 16.47 2.00 17.77
C GLY A 132 17.12 1.09 16.72
N ARG A 133 18.45 0.94 16.72
CA ARG A 133 19.15 0.04 15.79
C ARG A 133 18.95 -1.43 16.18
N VAL A 134 19.01 -1.73 17.47
CA VAL A 134 18.79 -3.09 18.00
C VAL A 134 17.32 -3.49 17.89
N LEU A 135 16.42 -2.67 18.41
CA LEU A 135 14.98 -2.97 18.36
C LEU A 135 14.44 -2.91 16.94
N GLY A 136 14.97 -2.04 16.08
CA GLY A 136 14.51 -1.90 14.70
C GLY A 136 14.69 -3.19 13.89
N SER A 137 15.84 -3.86 14.02
CA SER A 137 16.07 -5.15 13.33
C SER A 137 15.23 -6.26 13.95
N VAL A 138 15.22 -6.38 15.29
CA VAL A 138 14.46 -7.43 15.99
C VAL A 138 12.95 -7.33 15.69
N LEU A 139 12.39 -6.12 15.67
CA LEU A 139 10.99 -5.92 15.31
C LEU A 139 10.73 -6.26 13.84
N ALA A 140 11.67 -5.97 12.94
CA ALA A 140 11.51 -6.32 11.53
C ALA A 140 11.55 -7.85 11.32
N GLU A 141 12.46 -8.55 12.00
CA GLU A 141 12.54 -10.02 12.01
C GLU A 141 11.27 -10.65 12.58
N ALA A 142 10.80 -10.15 13.73
CA ALA A 142 9.59 -10.62 14.38
C ALA A 142 8.35 -10.43 13.50
N ASP A 143 8.31 -9.35 12.73
CA ASP A 143 7.22 -9.11 11.79
C ASP A 143 7.41 -9.83 10.43
N GLY A 144 8.43 -10.69 10.29
CA GLY A 144 8.68 -11.51 9.10
C GLY A 144 9.25 -10.76 7.89
N ASP A 145 9.89 -9.61 8.09
CA ASP A 145 10.56 -8.89 7.01
C ASP A 145 11.80 -9.65 6.50
N ASP A 146 12.11 -9.49 5.21
CA ASP A 146 13.24 -10.15 4.56
C ASP A 146 14.58 -9.67 5.14
N ASN A 147 15.45 -10.60 5.55
CA ASN A 147 16.74 -10.30 6.17
C ASN A 147 17.67 -9.43 5.31
N GLU A 148 17.67 -9.60 3.98
CA GLU A 148 18.45 -8.76 3.09
C GLU A 148 17.87 -7.33 3.04
N LEU A 149 16.55 -7.17 3.08
CA LEU A 149 15.91 -5.86 3.18
C LEU A 149 16.16 -5.19 4.55
N ILE A 150 16.19 -5.97 5.64
CA ILE A 150 16.59 -5.47 6.97
C ILE A 150 18.02 -4.96 6.92
N ARG A 151 18.93 -5.77 6.36
CA ARG A 151 20.35 -5.42 6.17
C ARG A 151 20.50 -4.10 5.39
N ILE A 152 19.80 -3.97 4.25
CA ILE A 152 19.83 -2.77 3.40
C ILE A 152 19.24 -1.55 4.12
N LEU A 153 18.11 -1.70 4.83
CA LEU A 153 17.44 -0.59 5.49
C LEU A 153 18.30 0.01 6.61
N GLY A 154 18.94 -0.82 7.43
CA GLY A 154 19.81 -0.32 8.50
C GLY A 154 21.27 -0.17 8.13
N ASN A 155 21.60 -0.24 6.83
CA ASN A 155 22.95 0.01 6.31
C ASN A 155 24.01 -0.92 6.92
N TRP A 156 23.69 -2.21 7.09
CA TRP A 156 24.66 -3.21 7.56
C TRP A 156 25.44 -3.78 6.37
N ASP A 157 26.77 -3.80 6.47
CA ASP A 157 27.68 -4.33 5.43
C ASP A 157 27.36 -3.85 3.99
N PRO A 158 27.41 -2.52 3.72
CA PRO A 158 27.01 -1.99 2.43
C PRO A 158 27.95 -2.45 1.30
N LYS A 159 27.39 -3.08 0.27
CA LYS A 159 28.12 -3.63 -0.90
C LYS A 159 28.55 -2.52 -1.85
N ILE A 160 29.63 -2.70 -2.63
CA ILE A 160 30.14 -1.67 -3.58
C ILE A 160 29.07 -1.13 -4.55
N GLN A 161 28.18 -1.99 -5.04
CA GLN A 161 27.04 -1.57 -5.87
C GLN A 161 26.08 -0.63 -5.12
N GLU A 162 25.84 -0.89 -3.83
CA GLU A 162 25.04 -0.03 -2.95
C GLU A 162 25.74 1.32 -2.72
N LYS A 163 27.09 1.34 -2.76
CA LYS A 163 27.92 2.56 -2.61
C LYS A 163 27.88 3.46 -3.84
N ALA A 164 27.93 2.88 -5.05
CA ALA A 164 28.14 3.63 -6.28
C ALA A 164 26.87 3.87 -7.12
N TYR A 165 25.84 3.02 -6.99
CA TYR A 165 24.72 2.98 -7.96
C TYR A 165 23.33 2.85 -7.33
N SER A 166 23.20 2.99 -6.00
CA SER A 166 21.94 2.69 -5.30
C SER A 166 21.43 3.87 -4.49
N SER A 167 20.45 4.58 -5.04
CA SER A 167 19.48 5.35 -4.25
C SER A 167 18.48 4.46 -3.51
N LYS A 168 18.50 3.13 -3.78
CA LYS A 168 17.39 2.18 -3.59
C LYS A 168 16.76 2.35 -2.21
N LEU A 169 15.57 2.96 -2.22
CA LEU A 169 14.63 2.93 -1.12
C LEU A 169 14.07 1.50 -1.09
N PRO A 170 14.41 0.66 -0.10
CA PRO A 170 13.85 -0.69 -0.03
C PRO A 170 12.37 -0.60 0.37
N MET A 171 11.52 -0.23 -0.59
CA MET A 171 10.15 0.23 -0.34
C MET A 171 9.29 -0.83 0.33
N LYS A 172 9.52 -2.11 0.04
CA LYS A 172 8.83 -3.23 0.68
C LYS A 172 8.97 -3.17 2.21
N ILE A 173 10.20 -3.11 2.73
CA ILE A 173 10.41 -3.01 4.19
C ILE A 173 10.05 -1.63 4.74
N ILE A 174 10.25 -0.53 4.00
CA ILE A 174 9.84 0.82 4.45
C ILE A 174 8.33 0.88 4.69
N ARG A 175 7.53 0.35 3.75
CA ARG A 175 6.06 0.26 3.85
C ARG A 175 5.65 -0.64 5.00
N SER A 176 6.30 -1.80 5.09
CA SER A 176 6.12 -2.76 6.16
C SER A 176 6.32 -2.14 7.56
N ARG A 177 7.44 -1.43 7.76
CA ARG A 177 7.76 -0.70 9.01
C ARG A 177 6.85 0.50 9.26
N ALA A 178 6.20 1.05 8.24
CA ALA A 178 5.19 2.08 8.37
C ALA A 178 3.77 1.51 8.62
N GLY A 179 3.65 0.18 8.71
CA GLY A 179 2.43 -0.53 9.05
C GLY A 179 1.58 -0.97 7.85
N PHE A 180 2.06 -0.80 6.61
CA PHE A 180 1.39 -1.20 5.38
C PHE A 180 1.85 -2.61 4.97
N ARG A 181 1.31 -3.62 5.64
CA ARG A 181 1.62 -5.05 5.41
C ARG A 181 0.50 -5.80 4.68
N SER A 182 -0.74 -5.34 4.84
CA SER A 182 -1.93 -5.90 4.18
C SER A 182 -1.98 -5.53 2.70
N ASN A 183 -2.77 -6.27 1.91
CA ASN A 183 -3.05 -5.98 0.49
C ASN A 183 -1.77 -5.75 -0.34
N GLY A 184 -0.78 -6.64 -0.21
CA GLY A 184 0.49 -6.51 -0.95
C GLY A 184 1.37 -5.33 -0.54
N GLY A 185 1.04 -4.64 0.56
CA GLY A 185 1.75 -3.46 1.04
C GLY A 185 1.34 -2.17 0.32
N VAL A 186 0.15 -2.11 -0.28
CA VAL A 186 -0.42 -0.89 -0.84
C VAL A 186 -0.49 0.22 0.22
N HIS A 187 -0.04 1.42 -0.15
CA HIS A 187 -0.06 2.57 0.76
C HIS A 187 -1.43 3.24 0.77
N TYR A 188 -2.14 3.13 1.91
CA TYR A 188 -3.32 3.92 2.20
C TYR A 188 -3.29 4.45 3.62
N ASN A 189 -3.35 5.78 3.78
CA ASN A 189 -3.29 6.44 5.08
C ASN A 189 -4.38 7.51 5.18
N ALA A 190 -5.51 7.15 5.79
CA ALA A 190 -6.72 7.98 5.83
C ALA A 190 -6.50 9.41 6.33
N ARG A 191 -5.62 9.59 7.33
CA ARG A 191 -5.33 10.93 7.88
C ARG A 191 -4.55 11.84 6.94
N THR A 192 -3.99 11.30 5.85
CA THR A 192 -3.26 12.09 4.85
C THR A 192 -4.17 12.69 3.79
N ILE A 193 -5.43 12.23 3.72
CA ILE A 193 -6.43 12.66 2.74
C ILE A 193 -6.97 14.05 3.08
N VAL A 194 -7.25 14.31 4.36
CA VAL A 194 -7.79 15.60 4.81
C VAL A 194 -6.68 16.65 4.77
N GLN A 195 -6.77 17.57 3.81
CA GLN A 195 -5.81 18.68 3.70
C GLN A 195 -6.12 19.77 4.75
N PRO A 196 -5.10 20.26 5.49
CA PRO A 196 -5.32 21.35 6.43
C PRO A 196 -5.65 22.68 5.70
N PRO A 197 -6.55 23.50 6.25
CA PRO A 197 -6.78 24.87 5.76
C PRO A 197 -5.52 25.74 5.77
N ASN A 198 -5.43 26.67 4.81
CA ASN A 198 -4.31 27.62 4.71
C ASN A 198 -4.15 28.48 5.98
N GLU A 199 -5.24 28.80 6.66
CA GLU A 199 -5.24 29.53 7.94
C GLU A 199 -4.49 28.79 9.05
N LEU A 200 -4.56 27.45 9.09
CA LEU A 200 -3.79 26.66 10.04
C LEU A 200 -2.34 26.49 9.58
N LEU A 201 -2.13 26.32 8.27
CA LEU A 201 -0.79 26.22 7.71
C LEU A 201 0.03 27.47 7.97
N SER A 202 -0.54 28.68 7.93
CA SER A 202 0.19 29.91 8.23
C SER A 202 0.67 30.00 9.69
N GLN A 203 -0.01 29.32 10.62
CA GLN A 203 0.33 29.30 12.05
C GLN A 203 1.42 28.29 12.41
N VAL A 204 1.65 27.28 11.56
CA VAL A 204 2.68 26.25 11.78
C VAL A 204 3.96 26.63 11.04
N PHE A 205 5.08 26.71 11.76
CA PHE A 205 6.37 27.18 11.23
C PHE A 205 6.24 28.46 10.37
N PRO A 206 5.82 29.60 10.96
CA PRO A 206 5.54 30.82 10.18
C PRO A 206 6.73 31.32 9.37
N TRP A 207 7.96 31.13 9.89
CA TRP A 207 9.21 31.52 9.25
C TRP A 207 9.45 30.84 7.89
N VAL A 208 8.90 29.64 7.66
CA VAL A 208 9.18 28.85 6.45
C VAL A 208 8.72 29.59 5.20
N SER A 209 7.53 30.20 5.24
CA SER A 209 6.97 30.92 4.10
C SER A 209 7.83 32.14 3.71
N ARG A 210 8.33 32.86 4.72
CA ARG A 210 9.28 33.97 4.52
C ARG A 210 10.60 33.45 3.91
N ALA A 211 11.21 32.43 4.52
CA ALA A 211 12.47 31.86 4.05
C ALA A 211 12.37 31.30 2.61
N THR A 212 11.23 30.69 2.24
CA THR A 212 10.98 30.24 0.86
C THR A 212 10.90 31.41 -0.12
N GLN A 213 10.25 32.51 0.26
CA GLN A 213 10.18 33.71 -0.59
C GLN A 213 11.55 34.36 -0.76
N GLU A 214 12.32 34.50 0.32
CA GLU A 214 13.70 35.00 0.30
C GLU A 214 14.59 34.16 -0.63
N LEU A 215 14.54 32.83 -0.49
CA LEU A 215 15.31 31.92 -1.33
C LEU A 215 14.91 32.02 -2.81
N ASN A 216 13.61 32.07 -3.11
CA ASN A 216 13.13 32.18 -4.49
C ASN A 216 13.56 33.50 -5.13
N ALA A 217 13.48 34.62 -4.41
CA ALA A 217 13.95 35.92 -4.88
C ALA A 217 15.45 35.90 -5.17
N PHE A 218 16.25 35.31 -4.28
CA PHE A 218 17.69 35.15 -4.47
C PHE A 218 18.03 34.31 -5.70
N LEU A 219 17.36 33.16 -5.89
CA LEU A 219 17.60 32.30 -7.05
C LEU A 219 17.17 32.96 -8.37
N GLN A 220 16.18 33.86 -8.33
CA GLN A 220 15.81 34.67 -9.50
C GLN A 220 16.86 35.75 -9.82
N SER A 221 17.43 36.40 -8.81
CA SER A 221 18.47 37.43 -9.02
C SER A 221 19.85 36.82 -9.34
N SER A 222 20.13 35.61 -8.86
CA SER A 222 21.41 34.92 -9.01
C SER A 222 21.23 33.45 -9.45
N PRO A 223 20.75 33.18 -10.69
CA PRO A 223 20.44 31.81 -11.13
C PRO A 223 21.63 30.84 -11.12
N ALA A 224 22.86 31.36 -11.21
CA ALA A 224 24.09 30.57 -11.17
C ALA A 224 24.46 30.10 -9.75
N GLU A 225 23.91 30.72 -8.69
CA GLU A 225 24.21 30.40 -7.30
C GLU A 225 23.20 29.40 -6.72
N ALA A 226 23.35 28.13 -7.07
CA ALA A 226 22.47 27.08 -6.58
C ALA A 226 22.58 26.92 -5.04
N ARG A 227 21.42 26.84 -4.37
CA ARG A 227 21.29 26.54 -2.94
C ARG A 227 20.43 25.27 -2.73
N PRO A 228 20.86 24.10 -3.24
CA PRO A 228 20.02 22.90 -3.27
C PRO A 228 19.62 22.42 -1.87
N THR A 229 20.51 22.49 -0.88
CA THR A 229 20.19 22.06 0.49
C THR A 229 19.14 22.95 1.13
N ALA A 230 19.21 24.28 0.94
CA ALA A 230 18.19 25.21 1.44
C ALA A 230 16.84 24.94 0.80
N ALA A 231 16.80 24.76 -0.53
CA ALA A 231 15.56 24.50 -1.27
C ALA A 231 14.89 23.20 -0.80
N VAL A 232 15.67 22.11 -0.69
CA VAL A 232 15.17 20.80 -0.29
C VAL A 232 14.74 20.79 1.19
N PHE A 233 15.49 21.47 2.06
CA PHE A 233 15.12 21.59 3.48
C PHE A 233 13.83 22.41 3.67
N LEU A 234 13.66 23.51 2.94
CA LEU A 234 12.43 24.31 3.01
C LEU A 234 11.22 23.54 2.46
N ASP A 235 11.37 22.77 1.38
CA ASP A 235 10.32 21.87 0.89
C ASP A 235 9.94 20.81 1.94
N PHE A 236 10.95 20.22 2.59
CA PHE A 236 10.75 19.31 3.71
C PHE A 236 9.95 19.96 4.84
N MET A 237 10.33 21.18 5.26
CA MET A 237 9.62 21.94 6.30
C MET A 237 8.18 22.29 5.89
N MET A 238 7.95 22.67 4.63
CA MET A 238 6.60 22.88 4.09
C MET A 238 5.74 21.62 4.21
N LYS A 239 6.32 20.45 3.95
CA LYS A 239 5.61 19.19 4.17
C LYS A 239 5.35 18.92 5.65
N LEU A 240 6.29 19.24 6.54
CA LEU A 240 6.09 19.09 7.97
C LEU A 240 4.94 19.97 8.50
N LYS A 241 4.68 21.15 7.92
CA LYS A 241 3.50 21.97 8.27
C LYS A 241 2.20 21.17 8.13
N VAL A 242 2.06 20.44 7.03
CA VAL A 242 0.91 19.56 6.78
C VAL A 242 0.90 18.37 7.75
N VAL A 243 2.06 17.75 7.96
CA VAL A 243 2.21 16.58 8.84
C VAL A 243 1.79 16.90 10.27
N VAL A 244 2.24 18.04 10.82
CA VAL A 244 1.86 18.50 12.17
C VAL A 244 0.34 18.49 12.32
N LEU A 245 -0.37 19.16 11.41
CA LEU A 245 -1.82 19.35 11.55
C LEU A 245 -2.57 18.03 11.38
N GLN A 246 -2.21 17.23 10.37
CA GLN A 246 -2.80 15.91 10.15
C GLN A 246 -2.58 14.96 11.32
N ASP A 247 -1.33 14.87 11.82
CA ASP A 247 -0.98 13.99 12.92
C ASP A 247 -1.60 14.48 14.24
N ALA A 248 -1.67 15.79 14.47
CA ALA A 248 -2.30 16.36 15.65
C ALA A 248 -3.80 16.06 15.65
N ALA A 249 -4.50 16.33 14.55
CA ALA A 249 -5.92 16.07 14.43
C ALA A 249 -6.24 14.58 14.58
N ALA A 250 -5.49 13.70 13.91
CA ALA A 250 -5.66 12.26 14.07
C ALA A 250 -5.39 11.79 15.50
N THR A 251 -4.40 12.40 16.18
CA THR A 251 -4.12 12.11 17.60
C THR A 251 -5.27 12.57 18.50
N MET A 252 -5.86 13.74 18.27
CA MET A 252 -7.01 14.21 19.05
C MET A 252 -8.24 13.30 18.89
N VAL A 253 -8.40 12.68 17.71
CA VAL A 253 -9.50 11.75 17.45
C VAL A 253 -9.23 10.37 18.08
N LEU A 254 -8.07 9.78 17.80
CA LEU A 254 -7.77 8.38 18.15
C LEU A 254 -7.20 8.23 19.57
N HIS A 255 -6.61 9.29 20.12
CA HIS A 255 -5.90 9.30 21.39
C HIS A 255 -6.20 10.60 22.17
N PRO A 256 -7.47 10.87 22.51
CA PRO A 256 -7.88 12.12 23.16
C PRO A 256 -7.20 12.35 24.51
N GLU A 257 -6.74 11.30 25.19
CA GLU A 257 -5.98 11.39 26.43
C GLU A 257 -4.64 12.14 26.26
N ARG A 258 -4.14 12.28 25.02
CA ARG A 258 -2.91 13.04 24.72
C ARG A 258 -3.12 14.55 24.70
N SER A 259 -4.36 15.04 24.64
CA SER A 259 -4.69 16.48 24.61
C SER A 259 -4.12 17.27 25.80
N VAL A 260 -3.90 16.61 26.94
CA VAL A 260 -3.31 17.21 28.15
C VAL A 260 -1.82 17.55 28.00
N HIS A 261 -1.15 17.03 26.98
CA HIS A 261 0.28 17.26 26.78
C HIS A 261 0.55 18.73 26.39
N GLN A 262 1.64 19.30 26.91
CA GLN A 262 2.00 20.72 26.72
C GLN A 262 2.10 21.14 25.24
N LEU A 263 2.52 20.24 24.35
CA LEU A 263 2.49 20.44 22.89
C LEU A 263 1.12 20.91 22.38
N PHE A 264 0.02 20.29 22.86
CA PHE A 264 -1.33 20.59 22.39
C PHE A 264 -1.92 21.82 23.09
N GLN A 265 -1.13 22.50 23.93
CA GLN A 265 -1.46 23.78 24.53
C GLN A 265 -1.00 24.98 23.68
N LEU A 266 -0.30 24.74 22.56
CA LEU A 266 0.02 25.78 21.57
C LEU A 266 -1.25 26.36 20.94
N ASP A 267 -1.24 27.67 20.65
CA ASP A 267 -2.44 28.41 20.24
C ASP A 267 -3.11 27.87 18.97
N VAL A 268 -2.32 27.39 18.01
CA VAL A 268 -2.83 26.77 16.77
C VAL A 268 -3.82 25.63 17.07
N PHE A 269 -3.57 24.85 18.13
CA PHE A 269 -4.41 23.70 18.50
C PHE A 269 -5.63 24.09 19.35
N LYS A 270 -5.67 25.32 19.88
CA LYS A 270 -6.81 25.87 20.62
C LYS A 270 -7.81 26.60 19.72
N SER A 271 -7.38 26.99 18.52
CA SER A 271 -8.20 27.72 17.55
C SER A 271 -9.46 26.94 17.15
N ASP A 272 -10.55 27.67 16.88
CA ASP A 272 -11.79 27.06 16.40
C ASP A 272 -11.63 26.46 15.00
N CYS A 273 -10.74 27.03 14.17
CA CYS A 273 -10.36 26.48 12.87
C CYS A 273 -9.74 25.08 13.03
N PHE A 274 -8.87 24.86 14.02
CA PHE A 274 -8.30 23.53 14.29
C PHE A 274 -9.35 22.57 14.84
N LYS A 275 -10.25 22.99 15.73
CA LYS A 275 -11.35 22.14 16.22
C LYS A 275 -12.25 21.68 15.07
N ALA A 276 -12.59 22.57 14.14
CA ALA A 276 -13.35 22.22 12.94
C ALA A 276 -12.59 21.22 12.04
N TYR A 277 -11.27 21.39 11.91
CA TYR A 277 -10.41 20.45 11.19
C TYR A 277 -10.35 19.07 11.88
N VAL A 278 -10.34 19.01 13.21
CA VAL A 278 -10.45 17.75 13.99
C VAL A 278 -11.77 17.04 13.69
N GLU A 279 -12.90 17.76 13.57
CA GLU A 279 -14.18 17.15 13.19
C GLU A 279 -14.17 16.59 11.76
N GLN A 280 -13.50 17.27 10.82
CA GLN A 280 -13.29 16.74 9.47
C GLN A 280 -12.45 15.46 9.51
N MET A 281 -11.36 15.47 10.28
CA MET A 281 -10.51 14.29 10.47
C MET A 281 -11.29 13.12 11.10
N ARG A 282 -12.14 13.37 12.11
CA ARG A 282 -12.98 12.34 12.74
C ARG A 282 -13.88 11.65 11.73
N ARG A 283 -14.55 12.42 10.87
CA ARG A 283 -15.40 11.87 9.80
C ARG A 283 -14.59 11.00 8.83
N GLN A 284 -13.40 11.46 8.42
CA GLN A 284 -12.54 10.70 7.51
C GLN A 284 -12.06 9.38 8.12
N LEU A 285 -11.63 9.40 9.38
CA LEU A 285 -11.14 8.21 10.06
C LEU A 285 -12.26 7.19 10.30
N ALA A 286 -13.49 7.64 10.59
CA ALA A 286 -14.63 6.76 10.76
C ALA A 286 -14.99 5.96 9.49
N VAL A 287 -14.78 6.54 8.30
CA VAL A 287 -15.02 5.85 7.01
C VAL A 287 -13.90 4.84 6.70
N ALA A 288 -12.66 5.14 7.09
CA ALA A 288 -11.50 4.32 6.75
C ALA A 288 -11.38 3.02 7.55
N ASP A 289 -12.11 2.88 8.67
CA ASP A 289 -12.13 1.67 9.49
C ASP A 289 -13.12 0.60 8.97
N ASP A 290 -13.86 0.87 7.87
CA ASP A 290 -14.63 -0.16 7.18
C ASP A 290 -13.69 -0.99 6.27
N PRO A 291 -13.48 -2.30 6.55
CA PRO A 291 -12.62 -3.17 5.76
C PRO A 291 -13.03 -3.26 4.28
N SER A 292 -14.31 -3.00 3.98
CA SER A 292 -14.83 -3.04 2.61
C SER A 292 -14.41 -1.82 1.79
N ASP A 293 -14.27 -0.63 2.39
CA ASP A 293 -13.89 0.60 1.68
C ASP A 293 -12.39 0.68 1.34
N VAL A 294 -11.51 0.17 2.21
CA VAL A 294 -10.07 0.06 1.89
C VAL A 294 -9.84 -0.94 0.75
N THR A 295 -10.64 -2.01 0.72
CA THR A 295 -10.60 -2.99 -0.36
C THR A 295 -11.17 -2.41 -1.64
N LEU A 296 -12.31 -1.69 -1.58
CA LEU A 296 -12.89 -1.02 -2.74
C LEU A 296 -11.98 0.06 -3.30
N GLN A 297 -11.40 0.95 -2.49
CA GLN A 297 -10.49 2.00 -2.98
C GLN A 297 -9.17 1.45 -3.55
N ALA A 298 -8.68 0.31 -3.07
CA ALA A 298 -7.53 -0.36 -3.67
C ALA A 298 -7.89 -1.08 -4.99
N VAL A 299 -9.13 -1.56 -5.13
CA VAL A 299 -9.60 -2.31 -6.30
C VAL A 299 -10.20 -1.39 -7.39
N ILE A 300 -10.64 -0.18 -7.04
CA ILE A 300 -11.23 0.79 -7.99
C ILE A 300 -10.28 1.15 -9.13
N PRO A 301 -8.99 1.53 -8.90
CA PRO A 301 -8.12 1.88 -10.01
C PRO A 301 -7.91 0.71 -11.00
N PRO A 302 -7.61 -0.53 -10.55
CA PRO A 302 -7.56 -1.69 -11.46
C PRO A 302 -8.87 -1.97 -12.21
N VAL A 303 -10.03 -1.76 -11.57
CA VAL A 303 -11.34 -1.94 -12.21
C VAL A 303 -11.61 -0.87 -13.26
N VAL A 304 -11.25 0.39 -12.98
CA VAL A 304 -11.36 1.50 -13.94
C VAL A 304 -10.47 1.23 -15.16
N ASP A 305 -9.24 0.78 -14.94
CA ASP A 305 -8.34 0.40 -16.04
C ASP A 305 -8.93 -0.72 -16.89
N ARG A 306 -9.54 -1.74 -16.26
CA ARG A 306 -10.19 -2.83 -16.98
C ARG A 306 -11.42 -2.37 -17.77
N LEU A 307 -12.21 -1.46 -17.20
CA LEU A 307 -13.37 -0.87 -17.88
C LEU A 307 -12.94 -0.01 -19.08
N ASN A 308 -11.86 0.76 -18.95
CA ASN A 308 -11.30 1.54 -20.06
C ASN A 308 -10.82 0.63 -21.21
N VAL A 309 -10.12 -0.47 -20.88
CA VAL A 309 -9.70 -1.47 -21.87
C VAL A 309 -10.91 -2.11 -22.56
N LEU A 310 -11.95 -2.48 -21.81
CA LEU A 310 -13.17 -3.05 -22.38
C LEU A 310 -13.91 -2.04 -23.27
N SER A 311 -13.97 -0.77 -22.88
CA SER A 311 -14.55 0.31 -23.67
C SER A 311 -13.80 0.48 -25.00
N GLN A 312 -12.46 0.53 -24.94
CA GLN A 312 -11.62 0.66 -26.12
C GLN A 312 -11.77 -0.55 -27.07
N GLN A 313 -11.87 -1.75 -26.52
CA GLN A 313 -12.12 -2.95 -27.31
C GLN A 313 -13.53 -2.94 -27.94
N GLY A 314 -14.52 -2.39 -27.24
CA GLY A 314 -15.87 -2.17 -27.77
C GLY A 314 -15.87 -1.21 -28.97
N GLU A 315 -15.12 -0.11 -28.88
CA GLU A 315 -14.96 0.85 -29.98
C GLU A 315 -14.30 0.21 -31.21
N GLN A 316 -13.23 -0.57 -31.01
CA GLN A 316 -12.56 -1.31 -32.09
C GLN A 316 -13.49 -2.32 -32.76
N ASN A 317 -14.28 -3.05 -31.98
CA ASN A 317 -15.26 -4.00 -32.52
C ASN A 317 -16.36 -3.29 -33.32
N CYS A 318 -16.84 -2.13 -32.87
CA CYS A 318 -17.80 -1.32 -33.62
C CYS A 318 -17.22 -0.85 -34.95
N GLN A 319 -15.96 -0.40 -34.96
CA GLN A 319 -15.26 0.00 -36.18
C GLN A 319 -15.13 -1.18 -37.16
N ALA A 320 -14.68 -2.34 -36.69
CA ALA A 320 -14.57 -3.55 -37.52
C ALA A 320 -15.94 -3.99 -38.08
N THR A 321 -17.01 -3.89 -37.29
CA THR A 321 -18.37 -4.21 -37.73
C THR A 321 -18.86 -3.23 -38.81
N ASN A 322 -18.56 -1.94 -38.66
CA ASN A 322 -18.87 -0.92 -39.66
C ASN A 322 -18.09 -1.13 -40.97
N GLU A 323 -16.82 -1.55 -40.88
CA GLU A 323 -16.03 -1.91 -42.07
C GLU A 323 -16.62 -3.09 -42.82
N VAL A 324 -16.97 -4.17 -42.12
CA VAL A 324 -17.62 -5.34 -42.73
C VAL A 324 -18.97 -4.95 -43.34
N SER A 325 -19.78 -4.14 -42.65
CA SER A 325 -21.06 -3.66 -43.18
C SER A 325 -20.87 -2.83 -44.46
N ASN A 326 -19.83 -2.00 -44.52
CA ASN A 326 -19.50 -1.22 -45.72
C ASN A 326 -19.03 -2.13 -46.86
N GLN A 327 -18.19 -3.14 -46.58
CA GLN A 327 -17.75 -4.12 -47.57
C GLN A 327 -18.93 -4.89 -48.17
N ILE A 328 -19.87 -5.35 -47.33
CA ILE A 328 -21.09 -6.02 -47.77
C ILE A 328 -21.90 -5.09 -48.69
N ARG A 329 -22.12 -3.83 -48.29
CA ARG A 329 -22.85 -2.86 -49.12
C ARG A 329 -22.19 -2.65 -50.48
N THR A 330 -20.87 -2.45 -50.51
CA THR A 330 -20.14 -2.31 -51.78
C THR A 330 -20.20 -3.57 -52.65
N GLY A 331 -20.22 -4.75 -52.03
CA GLY A 331 -20.42 -6.02 -52.72
C GLY A 331 -21.79 -6.10 -53.39
N PHE A 332 -22.86 -5.71 -52.67
CA PHE A 332 -24.21 -5.63 -53.23
C PHE A 332 -24.32 -4.63 -54.39
N ASP A 333 -23.72 -3.44 -54.25
CA ASP A 333 -23.72 -2.43 -55.32
C ASP A 333 -23.03 -2.97 -56.59
N SER A 334 -21.91 -3.67 -56.45
CA SER A 334 -21.20 -4.30 -57.57
C SER A 334 -22.02 -5.40 -58.27
N VAL A 335 -22.73 -6.22 -57.50
CA VAL A 335 -23.67 -7.22 -58.04
C VAL A 335 -24.82 -6.55 -58.79
N HIS A 336 -25.34 -5.44 -58.26
CA HIS A 336 -26.42 -4.69 -58.90
C HIS A 336 -26.00 -4.12 -60.25
N VAL A 337 -24.82 -3.48 -60.31
CA VAL A 337 -24.23 -2.99 -61.56
C VAL A 337 -24.02 -4.12 -62.58
N SER A 338 -23.52 -5.27 -62.12
CA SER A 338 -23.30 -6.44 -62.99
C SER A 338 -24.62 -6.98 -63.55
N HIS A 339 -25.67 -7.03 -62.73
CA HIS A 339 -27.01 -7.44 -63.16
C HIS A 339 -27.58 -6.49 -64.22
N ASP A 340 -27.44 -5.18 -64.04
CA ASP A 340 -27.90 -4.18 -65.01
C ASP A 340 -27.17 -4.29 -66.36
N LEU A 341 -25.85 -4.53 -66.34
CA LEU A 341 -25.07 -4.77 -67.55
C LEU A 341 -25.50 -6.05 -68.30
N ILE A 342 -25.84 -7.11 -67.57
CA ILE A 342 -26.38 -8.35 -68.15
C ILE A 342 -27.74 -8.06 -68.80
N LEU A 343 -28.64 -7.36 -68.11
CA LEU A 343 -29.94 -6.98 -68.67
C LEU A 343 -29.80 -6.09 -69.91
N GLN A 344 -28.85 -5.16 -69.93
CA GLN A 344 -28.58 -4.31 -71.08
C GLN A 344 -28.04 -5.12 -72.28
N SER A 345 -27.19 -6.12 -72.02
CA SER A 345 -26.68 -7.04 -73.04
C SER A 345 -27.78 -7.93 -73.62
N ILE A 346 -28.69 -8.43 -72.78
CA ILE A 346 -29.87 -9.18 -73.25
C ILE A 346 -30.77 -8.30 -74.13
N ARG A 347 -31.00 -7.04 -73.73
CA ARG A 347 -31.79 -6.08 -74.52
C ARG A 347 -31.14 -5.74 -75.85
N SER A 348 -29.81 -5.60 -75.92
CA SER A 348 -29.12 -5.30 -77.17
C SER A 348 -29.13 -6.48 -78.15
N LEU A 349 -29.22 -7.71 -77.66
CA LEU A 349 -29.38 -8.92 -78.47
C LEU A 349 -30.82 -9.12 -78.99
N ALA A 350 -31.82 -8.47 -78.38
CA ALA A 350 -33.22 -8.60 -78.82
C ALA A 350 -33.46 -8.01 -80.22
N LEU A 351 -32.75 -6.94 -80.60
CA LEU A 351 -32.95 -6.27 -81.90
C LEU A 351 -32.41 -7.14 -83.07
N PRO A 352 -31.17 -7.68 -83.01
CA PRO A 352 -30.67 -8.63 -84.02
C PRO A 352 -31.52 -9.91 -84.10
N ILE A 353 -31.96 -10.46 -82.96
CA ILE A 353 -32.79 -11.67 -82.94
C ILE A 353 -34.13 -11.42 -83.63
N ASN A 354 -34.77 -10.26 -83.39
CA ASN A 354 -36.00 -9.89 -84.09
C ASN A 354 -35.79 -9.67 -85.59
N GLN A 355 -34.65 -9.12 -86.02
CA GLN A 355 -34.32 -9.00 -87.44
C GLN A 355 -34.09 -10.37 -88.10
N ILE A 356 -33.42 -11.30 -87.41
CA ILE A 356 -33.26 -12.69 -87.88
C ILE A 356 -34.62 -13.39 -87.97
N LEU A 357 -35.51 -13.21 -87.00
CA LEU A 357 -36.87 -13.76 -87.02
C LEU A 357 -37.70 -13.20 -88.19
N GLN A 358 -37.58 -11.91 -88.51
CA GLN A 358 -38.24 -11.32 -89.68
C GLN A 358 -37.69 -11.86 -91.01
N LEU A 359 -36.38 -12.11 -91.10
CA LEU A 359 -35.77 -12.77 -92.26
C LEU A 359 -36.25 -14.21 -92.42
N LEU A 360 -36.40 -14.95 -91.31
CA LEU A 360 -36.94 -16.32 -91.31
C LEU A 360 -38.43 -16.37 -91.69
N GLN A 361 -39.24 -15.40 -91.24
CA GLN A 361 -40.64 -15.26 -91.68
C GLN A 361 -40.75 -14.92 -93.18
N GLY A 362 -39.76 -14.22 -93.74
CA GLY A 362 -39.63 -14.01 -95.19
C GLY A 362 -39.36 -15.30 -95.97
N THR A 363 -38.66 -16.26 -95.36
CA THR A 363 -38.39 -17.58 -95.95
C THR A 363 -39.55 -18.57 -95.75
N GLU A 364 -40.33 -18.47 -94.68
CA GLU A 364 -41.54 -19.30 -94.48
C GLU A 364 -42.60 -19.06 -95.56
N LYS A 365 -42.77 -17.82 -96.04
CA LYS A 365 -43.69 -17.54 -97.16
C LYS A 365 -43.31 -18.24 -98.47
N ARG A 366 -42.05 -18.66 -98.65
CA ARG A 366 -41.61 -19.48 -99.80
C ARG A 366 -41.71 -20.98 -99.56
N SER A 367 -41.67 -21.42 -98.29
CA SER A 367 -41.71 -22.85 -97.92
C SER A 367 -43.14 -23.39 -97.75
N THR A 368 -44.15 -22.56 -97.45
CA THR A 368 -45.57 -22.99 -97.39
C THR A 368 -46.11 -23.45 -98.75
N ALA A 369 -45.56 -22.96 -99.87
CA ALA A 369 -45.95 -23.39 -101.23
C ALA A 369 -45.45 -24.80 -101.61
N ILE A 370 -44.38 -25.29 -100.95
CA ILE A 370 -43.78 -26.61 -101.25
C ILE A 370 -44.35 -27.69 -100.31
N MET A 371 -44.72 -27.35 -99.09
CA MET A 371 -45.28 -28.29 -98.09
C MET A 371 -46.76 -28.65 -98.29
N ILE A 372 -47.53 -27.86 -99.05
CA ILE A 372 -48.92 -28.20 -99.42
C ILE A 372 -48.94 -29.33 -100.49
N GLY A 373 -47.86 -29.52 -101.25
CA GLY A 373 -47.78 -30.57 -102.29
C GLY A 373 -47.43 -31.97 -101.78
N LEU A 374 -46.76 -32.10 -100.63
CA LEU A 374 -46.22 -33.38 -100.16
C LEU A 374 -47.10 -34.07 -99.08
N ASN A 375 -47.95 -33.32 -98.36
CA ASN A 375 -48.80 -33.90 -97.30
C ASN A 375 -50.16 -34.44 -97.79
N ALA A 376 -50.51 -34.27 -99.08
CA ALA A 376 -51.70 -34.90 -99.67
C ALA A 376 -51.52 -36.40 -99.99
N ALA A 377 -50.29 -36.91 -99.96
CA ALA A 377 -49.98 -38.31 -100.31
C ALA A 377 -49.90 -39.26 -99.10
N ASN A 378 -49.69 -38.75 -97.89
CA ASN A 378 -49.32 -39.60 -96.75
C ASN A 378 -50.48 -39.91 -95.77
N ASP A 379 -51.59 -39.17 -95.84
CA ASP A 379 -52.75 -39.32 -94.94
C ASP A 379 -53.80 -40.34 -95.43
N TYR A 380 -53.47 -41.15 -96.44
CA TYR A 380 -54.32 -42.28 -96.88
C TYR A 380 -54.09 -43.57 -96.09
N ILE A 381 -53.01 -43.74 -95.32
CA ILE A 381 -52.63 -45.10 -94.90
C ILE A 381 -53.03 -45.53 -93.48
N GLN A 382 -52.99 -44.76 -92.38
CA GLN A 382 -53.26 -45.38 -91.06
C GLN A 382 -54.13 -44.56 -90.09
N ARG A 383 -55.43 -44.88 -90.10
CA ARG A 383 -56.35 -44.77 -88.94
C ARG A 383 -56.15 -45.97 -88.00
N THR A 384 -56.71 -45.85 -86.78
CA THR A 384 -56.99 -46.89 -85.72
C THR A 384 -55.85 -47.06 -84.69
N GLU A 385 -55.98 -46.98 -83.34
CA GLU A 385 -57.06 -46.84 -82.35
C GLU A 385 -56.54 -46.16 -81.03
N HIS A 386 -57.49 -45.76 -80.17
CA HIS A 386 -57.43 -45.10 -78.83
C HIS A 386 -57.22 -46.09 -77.64
N PRO A 387 -57.34 -45.77 -76.31
CA PRO A 387 -57.17 -44.53 -75.49
C PRO A 387 -56.53 -44.71 -74.06
N SER A 388 -56.47 -43.59 -73.29
CA SER A 388 -56.80 -43.38 -71.82
C SER A 388 -55.65 -43.38 -70.76
N HIS A 389 -55.66 -42.68 -69.59
CA HIS A 389 -56.60 -41.87 -68.78
C HIS A 389 -55.87 -41.02 -67.67
N CYS A 390 -56.43 -39.84 -67.36
CA CYS A 390 -56.68 -39.12 -66.06
C CYS A 390 -55.63 -38.65 -64.99
N LEU A 391 -56.00 -37.47 -64.44
CA LEU A 391 -55.49 -36.48 -63.45
C LEU A 391 -56.06 -36.72 -62.00
N PRO A 392 -56.20 -35.78 -61.00
CA PRO A 392 -55.45 -34.62 -60.38
C PRO A 392 -55.52 -34.62 -58.79
N PRO A 393 -55.83 -33.55 -57.97
CA PRO A 393 -55.16 -32.26 -57.59
C PRO A 393 -55.08 -31.88 -56.06
N LEU A 394 -54.47 -30.69 -55.81
CA LEU A 394 -54.56 -29.57 -54.80
C LEU A 394 -55.57 -29.48 -53.61
N ASN A 395 -55.06 -28.90 -52.49
CA ASN A 395 -55.40 -27.61 -51.79
C ASN A 395 -55.81 -27.54 -50.28
N ASN A 396 -55.25 -26.51 -49.60
CA ASN A 396 -55.75 -25.60 -48.54
C ASN A 396 -55.80 -25.92 -47.00
N ALA A 397 -54.92 -25.24 -46.24
CA ALA A 397 -55.10 -24.11 -45.26
C ALA A 397 -55.94 -24.15 -43.92
N VAL A 398 -55.31 -23.53 -42.88
CA VAL A 398 -55.76 -22.72 -41.68
C VAL A 398 -56.10 -23.38 -40.28
N SER A 399 -55.58 -22.73 -39.20
CA SER A 399 -55.68 -22.94 -37.72
C SER A 399 -57.05 -22.52 -37.07
N PRO A 400 -57.37 -22.45 -35.72
CA PRO A 400 -56.57 -22.08 -34.50
C PRO A 400 -56.93 -22.67 -33.07
N GLN A 401 -56.09 -22.33 -32.06
CA GLN A 401 -56.19 -22.13 -30.58
C GLN A 401 -57.17 -22.88 -29.60
N HIS A 402 -56.67 -23.24 -28.39
CA HIS A 402 -57.32 -22.99 -27.05
C HIS A 402 -56.38 -23.24 -25.82
N ILE A 403 -56.86 -22.88 -24.60
CA ILE A 403 -56.21 -22.44 -23.34
C ILE A 403 -56.40 -23.46 -22.17
N ILE A 404 -55.62 -23.42 -21.06
CA ILE A 404 -56.03 -23.37 -19.60
C ILE A 404 -54.85 -23.53 -18.57
N ASN A 405 -54.79 -22.58 -17.62
CA ASN A 405 -54.37 -22.46 -16.17
C ASN A 405 -53.85 -23.71 -15.36
N ASN A 406 -53.21 -23.68 -14.16
CA ASN A 406 -53.07 -22.73 -13.03
C ASN A 406 -52.04 -23.21 -11.94
N SER A 407 -51.47 -22.27 -11.16
CA SER A 407 -51.16 -22.23 -9.69
C SER A 407 -50.20 -23.18 -8.90
N ASN A 408 -49.04 -22.61 -8.48
CA ASN A 408 -48.48 -22.32 -7.10
C ASN A 408 -48.06 -23.38 -6.00
N PRO A 409 -47.14 -23.00 -5.05
CA PRO A 409 -46.09 -23.80 -4.36
C PRO A 409 -46.42 -24.17 -2.87
N PRO A 410 -45.55 -24.78 -2.01
CA PRO A 410 -44.39 -24.16 -1.29
C PRO A 410 -43.22 -25.18 -1.08
N SER A 411 -42.06 -24.95 -0.45
CA SER A 411 -41.85 -24.73 0.99
C SER A 411 -40.34 -24.60 1.34
N GLN A 412 -40.09 -23.87 2.41
CA GLN A 412 -38.83 -23.36 2.95
C GLN A 412 -38.38 -24.13 4.20
N LEU A 413 -37.09 -23.93 4.57
CA LEU A 413 -36.46 -23.98 5.91
C LEU A 413 -36.05 -25.36 6.48
N PRO A 414 -35.06 -25.46 7.42
CA PRO A 414 -34.61 -24.39 8.33
C PRO A 414 -33.08 -24.21 8.59
N ARG A 415 -32.74 -22.99 9.04
CA ARG A 415 -31.60 -22.70 9.93
C ARG A 415 -31.97 -23.09 11.36
N PRO A 416 -31.01 -23.47 12.21
CA PRO A 416 -31.16 -23.36 13.66
C PRO A 416 -30.41 -22.12 14.19
N ASN A 417 -31.10 -21.37 15.04
CA ASN A 417 -30.55 -20.40 15.97
C ASN A 417 -30.61 -20.98 17.40
N GLU A 418 -29.66 -20.50 18.21
CA GLU A 418 -29.68 -20.37 19.69
C GLU A 418 -29.36 -21.62 20.55
N PRO A 419 -28.80 -21.45 21.79
CA PRO A 419 -28.69 -20.23 22.59
C PRO A 419 -27.29 -19.90 23.16
N SER A 420 -27.18 -18.66 23.62
CA SER A 420 -26.14 -18.07 24.44
C SER A 420 -26.07 -18.67 25.85
N ILE A 421 -24.88 -19.13 26.28
CA ILE A 421 -24.43 -19.11 27.68
C ILE A 421 -22.91 -18.84 27.67
N LEU A 422 -22.49 -17.59 27.88
CA LEU A 422 -21.14 -17.31 28.38
C LEU A 422 -21.18 -17.47 29.90
N PRO A 423 -20.41 -18.38 30.51
CA PRO A 423 -20.31 -18.44 31.95
C PRO A 423 -19.63 -17.17 32.47
N GLN A 424 -20.20 -16.64 33.55
CA GLN A 424 -19.67 -15.55 34.35
C GLN A 424 -18.21 -15.81 34.78
N GLY A 425 -17.45 -14.72 34.91
CA GLY A 425 -15.98 -14.74 34.98
C GLY A 425 -15.36 -15.55 36.11
N PHE A 426 -14.19 -16.11 35.82
CA PHE A 426 -13.26 -16.65 36.81
C PHE A 426 -11.95 -15.87 36.72
N GLY A 427 -11.98 -14.63 37.21
CA GLY A 427 -10.77 -13.85 37.44
C GLY A 427 -10.18 -14.21 38.81
N HIS A 428 -9.66 -15.45 38.96
CA HIS A 428 -8.84 -15.74 40.14
C HIS A 428 -7.54 -14.93 40.02
N LYS A 429 -7.35 -13.98 40.93
CA LYS A 429 -6.08 -13.25 41.06
C LYS A 429 -5.21 -14.00 42.05
N LEU A 430 -3.95 -14.18 41.70
CA LEU A 430 -2.93 -14.72 42.60
C LEU A 430 -3.03 -14.06 43.98
N SER A 431 -2.98 -14.87 45.03
CA SER A 431 -3.00 -14.39 46.40
C SER A 431 -1.90 -13.34 46.62
N HIS A 432 -2.22 -12.20 47.23
CA HIS A 432 -1.22 -11.15 47.48
C HIS A 432 -0.22 -11.49 48.60
N SER A 433 -0.23 -12.73 49.12
CA SER A 433 0.46 -13.14 50.35
C SER A 433 1.40 -14.34 50.17
N HIS A 434 2.13 -14.41 49.05
CA HIS A 434 3.21 -15.38 48.87
C HIS A 434 4.45 -14.95 49.65
N ASN A 435 4.88 -15.78 50.61
CA ASN A 435 6.10 -15.53 51.36
C ASN A 435 7.32 -16.24 50.73
N SER A 436 7.10 -17.05 49.68
CA SER A 436 8.14 -17.78 48.97
C SER A 436 7.72 -18.14 47.55
N ILE A 437 8.68 -18.48 46.68
CA ILE A 437 8.42 -19.02 45.33
C ILE A 437 7.65 -20.36 45.42
N LYS A 438 7.86 -21.13 46.49
CA LYS A 438 7.13 -22.37 46.74
C LYS A 438 5.64 -22.13 46.96
N ASP A 439 5.26 -20.99 47.55
CA ASP A 439 3.84 -20.65 47.73
C ASP A 439 3.16 -20.33 46.40
N LEU A 440 3.87 -19.66 45.47
CA LEU A 440 3.38 -19.41 44.11
C LEU A 440 3.20 -20.72 43.34
N TYR A 441 4.17 -21.64 43.46
CA TYR A 441 4.06 -22.98 42.90
C TYR A 441 2.85 -23.73 43.47
N ASN A 442 2.66 -23.68 44.78
CA ASN A 442 1.54 -24.34 45.43
C ASN A 442 0.19 -23.75 45.01
N GLU A 443 0.06 -22.44 44.82
CA GLU A 443 -1.18 -21.84 44.29
C GLU A 443 -1.41 -22.20 42.82
N TRP A 444 -0.35 -22.25 42.02
CA TRP A 444 -0.45 -22.64 40.62
C TRP A 444 -1.00 -24.06 40.44
N TYR A 445 -0.51 -25.02 41.23
CA TYR A 445 -0.89 -26.44 41.14
C TYR A 445 -2.02 -26.85 42.11
N GLY A 446 -2.52 -25.93 42.94
CA GLY A 446 -3.58 -26.22 43.91
C GLY A 446 -3.11 -27.19 45.01
N LEU A 447 -1.97 -26.90 45.61
CA LEU A 447 -1.29 -27.73 46.62
C LEU A 447 -1.23 -26.99 47.97
N ASP A 448 -1.02 -27.77 49.04
CA ASP A 448 -0.85 -27.27 50.41
C ASP A 448 -2.02 -26.35 50.83
N ARG A 449 -1.73 -25.14 51.34
CA ARG A 449 -2.76 -24.16 51.73
C ARG A 449 -3.63 -23.62 50.59
N PHE A 450 -3.28 -23.90 49.33
CA PHE A 450 -4.04 -23.52 48.14
C PHE A 450 -4.77 -24.70 47.50
N LYS A 451 -4.92 -25.81 48.24
CA LYS A 451 -5.63 -26.98 47.75
C LYS A 451 -7.07 -26.63 47.34
N ASP A 452 -7.39 -26.98 46.09
CA ASP A 452 -8.69 -26.74 45.45
C ASP A 452 -9.08 -25.26 45.29
N VAL A 453 -8.11 -24.35 45.36
CA VAL A 453 -8.28 -22.90 45.12
C VAL A 453 -7.49 -22.49 43.87
N PRO A 454 -8.10 -21.82 42.88
CA PRO A 454 -9.53 -21.51 42.74
C PRO A 454 -10.40 -22.74 42.40
N VAL A 455 -9.79 -23.80 41.88
CA VAL A 455 -10.42 -25.07 41.52
C VAL A 455 -9.50 -26.22 41.89
N ALA A 456 -10.01 -27.46 41.87
CA ALA A 456 -9.18 -28.66 42.05
C ALA A 456 -8.06 -28.71 40.99
N GLY A 457 -6.81 -28.79 41.45
CA GLY A 457 -5.61 -28.67 40.59
C GLY A 457 -5.11 -27.24 40.36
N GLY A 458 -5.64 -26.26 41.08
CA GLY A 458 -5.15 -24.88 41.13
C GLY A 458 -5.41 -24.08 39.87
N ILE A 459 -4.64 -23.01 39.70
CA ILE A 459 -4.71 -22.11 38.53
C ILE A 459 -4.41 -22.89 37.25
N GLN A 460 -3.52 -23.87 37.30
CA GLN A 460 -3.17 -24.69 36.13
C GLN A 460 -4.37 -25.47 35.59
N ALA A 461 -5.18 -26.08 36.46
CA ALA A 461 -6.38 -26.80 36.03
C ALA A 461 -7.41 -25.85 35.41
N MET A 462 -7.52 -24.64 35.95
CA MET A 462 -8.34 -23.57 35.39
C MET A 462 -7.84 -23.15 33.99
N ASP A 463 -6.53 -23.00 33.81
CA ASP A 463 -5.90 -22.63 32.53
C ASP A 463 -6.04 -23.73 31.47
N ASN A 464 -5.84 -24.99 31.86
CA ASN A 464 -6.01 -26.15 30.99
C ASN A 464 -7.47 -26.32 30.50
N SER A 465 -8.46 -25.95 31.32
CA SER A 465 -9.87 -25.95 30.90
C SER A 465 -10.20 -24.88 29.85
N GLY A 466 -9.39 -23.81 29.76
CA GLY A 466 -9.48 -22.79 28.71
C GLY A 466 -8.69 -23.12 27.43
N ARG A 467 -7.71 -24.04 27.49
CA ARG A 467 -6.79 -24.35 26.38
C ARG A 467 -7.34 -25.29 25.31
N THR A 468 -8.42 -26.04 25.56
CA THR A 468 -9.06 -26.90 24.53
C THR A 468 -9.63 -26.11 23.34
N LEU A 469 -9.78 -24.78 23.45
CA LEU A 469 -10.15 -23.87 22.35
C LEU A 469 -8.94 -23.33 21.56
N LEU A 470 -7.71 -23.54 22.05
CA LEU A 470 -6.47 -22.96 21.50
C LEU A 470 -5.48 -24.00 20.96
N GLU A 471 -5.79 -25.30 21.07
CA GLU A 471 -4.92 -26.43 20.64
C GLU A 471 -4.61 -26.49 19.13
N VAL A 472 -5.17 -25.60 18.30
CA VAL A 472 -4.74 -25.44 16.88
C VAL A 472 -3.47 -24.56 16.77
N SER A 473 -3.06 -23.87 17.85
CA SER A 473 -1.97 -22.88 17.85
C SER A 473 -0.63 -23.38 18.44
N GLU A 474 -0.63 -24.40 19.30
CA GLU A 474 0.58 -24.79 20.06
C GLU A 474 1.62 -25.57 19.23
N GLU A 475 1.22 -26.27 18.16
CA GLU A 475 2.19 -26.91 17.24
C GLU A 475 3.10 -25.89 16.53
N PHE A 476 2.60 -24.67 16.29
CA PHE A 476 3.37 -23.60 15.68
C PHE A 476 4.33 -22.94 16.69
N GLU A 477 3.90 -22.73 17.92
CA GLU A 477 4.72 -22.09 18.96
C GLU A 477 5.83 -23.00 19.48
N GLU A 478 5.59 -24.32 19.60
CA GLU A 478 6.64 -25.26 20.02
C GLU A 478 7.73 -25.38 18.94
N ALA A 479 7.35 -25.36 17.66
CA ALA A 479 8.30 -25.29 16.55
C ALA A 479 9.11 -23.98 16.56
N PHE A 480 8.47 -22.85 16.87
CA PHE A 480 9.10 -21.53 16.94
C PHE A 480 10.07 -21.41 18.14
N ALA A 481 9.66 -21.83 19.33
CA ALA A 481 10.48 -21.80 20.54
C ALA A 481 11.72 -22.70 20.41
N LYS A 482 11.56 -23.89 19.80
CA LYS A 482 12.68 -24.82 19.55
C LYS A 482 13.65 -24.27 18.50
N HIS A 483 13.16 -23.51 17.51
CA HIS A 483 14.00 -22.82 16.52
C HIS A 483 14.79 -21.65 17.14
N CYS A 484 14.15 -20.84 17.98
CA CYS A 484 14.77 -19.70 18.66
C CYS A 484 15.86 -20.13 19.65
N ASN A 485 15.59 -21.15 20.48
CA ASN A 485 16.56 -21.65 21.46
C ASN A 485 17.80 -22.24 20.81
N LYS A 486 17.65 -22.95 19.68
CA LYS A 486 18.78 -23.50 18.91
C LYS A 486 19.67 -22.39 18.31
N LYS A 487 19.09 -21.29 17.83
CA LYS A 487 19.85 -20.15 17.28
C LYS A 487 20.57 -19.34 18.35
N ILE A 488 19.97 -19.18 19.53
CA ILE A 488 20.60 -18.50 20.67
C ILE A 488 21.81 -19.30 21.16
N SER A 489 21.69 -20.62 21.28
CA SER A 489 22.82 -21.48 21.69
C SER A 489 24.00 -21.39 20.72
N ASN A 490 23.72 -21.40 19.41
CA ASN A 490 24.75 -21.27 18.37
C ASN A 490 25.41 -19.87 18.36
N LEU A 491 24.67 -18.82 18.73
CA LEU A 491 25.20 -17.46 18.83
C LEU A 491 26.14 -17.31 20.04
N VAL A 492 25.81 -17.96 21.15
CA VAL A 492 26.67 -18.00 22.35
C VAL A 492 27.98 -18.75 22.03
N GLU A 493 27.92 -19.92 21.40
CA GLU A 493 29.11 -20.67 20.99
C GLU A 493 30.00 -19.90 19.98
N TRP A 494 29.38 -19.15 19.06
CA TRP A 494 30.10 -18.33 18.08
C TRP A 494 30.79 -17.12 18.69
N LEU A 495 30.19 -16.51 19.72
CA LEU A 495 30.78 -15.38 20.45
C LEU A 495 31.96 -15.81 21.32
N ASP A 496 31.88 -17.00 21.92
CA ASP A 496 32.96 -17.57 22.74
C ASP A 496 34.16 -18.02 21.90
N SER A 497 33.95 -18.40 20.64
CA SER A 497 35.00 -18.89 19.74
C SER A 497 35.73 -17.78 18.95
N ASN A 498 35.20 -16.55 18.92
CA ASN A 498 35.74 -15.45 18.09
C ASN A 498 36.28 -14.23 18.87
N SER A 499 36.53 -14.35 20.17
CA SER A 499 37.23 -13.31 20.93
C SER A 499 38.74 -13.27 20.61
N TYR A 500 39.11 -12.71 19.45
CA TYR A 500 40.47 -12.25 19.17
C TYR A 500 40.63 -10.79 19.58
N GLY A 501 41.49 -10.53 20.57
CA GLY A 501 42.07 -9.20 20.80
C GLY A 501 41.96 -8.61 22.21
N ARG A 502 42.50 -9.28 23.24
CA ARG A 502 43.18 -8.58 24.34
C ARG A 502 44.55 -9.22 24.58
N PRO A 503 45.61 -8.44 24.84
CA PRO A 503 46.93 -9.02 25.10
C PRO A 503 46.89 -9.85 26.37
N LYS A 504 47.38 -11.09 26.30
CA LYS A 504 47.76 -11.87 27.49
C LYS A 504 48.92 -11.15 28.17
N LEU A 505 48.66 -10.49 29.29
CA LEU A 505 49.71 -10.26 30.28
C LEU A 505 49.99 -11.62 30.94
N GLY A 506 50.98 -12.33 30.40
CA GLY A 506 51.59 -13.48 31.05
C GLY A 506 52.53 -13.00 32.14
N GLY A 507 52.36 -13.55 33.34
CA GLY A 507 53.24 -13.31 34.48
C GLY A 507 52.73 -14.08 35.69
N SER A 508 53.20 -15.31 35.83
CA SER A 508 53.05 -16.08 37.07
C SER A 508 53.68 -15.29 38.21
N ILE A 509 52.91 -15.01 39.27
CA ILE A 509 53.47 -14.65 40.57
C ILE A 509 52.85 -15.60 41.59
N SER A 510 53.70 -16.49 42.06
CA SER A 510 53.52 -17.34 43.23
C SER A 510 53.28 -16.49 44.48
N GLU A 511 52.47 -17.02 45.39
CA GLU A 511 52.39 -16.58 46.78
C GLU A 511 53.79 -16.56 47.41
N ASN A 512 54.33 -15.35 47.62
CA ASN A 512 55.21 -14.95 48.73
C ASN A 512 55.83 -13.60 48.40
N ASN A 513 55.31 -12.53 49.00
CA ASN A 513 56.07 -11.58 49.80
C ASN A 513 55.24 -10.31 50.05
N LEU A 514 54.87 -10.13 51.31
CA LEU A 514 54.73 -8.82 51.93
C LEU A 514 55.98 -7.98 51.68
N VAL A 515 55.81 -6.67 51.42
CA VAL A 515 56.55 -5.53 52.01
C VAL A 515 56.41 -4.29 51.11
N ALA A 516 55.56 -3.38 51.59
CA ALA A 516 55.82 -1.96 51.84
C ALA A 516 56.01 -0.91 50.70
N LEU A 517 55.41 0.25 51.02
CA LEU A 517 55.76 1.64 50.69
C LEU A 517 55.20 2.29 49.40
N GLN A 518 54.05 2.95 49.58
CA GLN A 518 53.85 4.42 49.57
C GLN A 518 54.20 5.27 48.32
N PRO A 519 53.55 6.45 48.17
CA PRO A 519 53.12 7.00 46.89
C PRO A 519 53.93 8.21 46.42
N THR A 520 53.82 8.51 45.12
CA THR A 520 53.76 9.88 44.57
C THR A 520 52.89 9.88 43.33
#